data_AF-A0A0A2DH04-F1
#
_entry.id   AF-A0A0A2DH04-F1
#
_cell.length_a   1.000
_cell.length_b   1.000
_cell.length_c   1.000
_cell.angle_alpha   90.00
_cell.angle_beta   90.00
_cell.angle_gamma   90.00
#
_symmetry.space_group_name_H-M   'P 1'
#
loop_
_entity.id
_entity.type
_entity.pdbx_description
1 polymer ?
#
loop_
_entity_poly.entity_id
_entity_poly.type
_entity_poly.pdbx_seq_one_letter_code
_entity_poly.pdbx_strand_id
1 'polypeptide(L)'
;MASGQGYVDHAAHWVDVLGLASHVKNKQLQRQIDALTPQQKGALGESIAKDTFAGQFDEANPRSSYAAISGKTRITDITLNNQSIVETKFVKKQGLTSQLKDGIAQAKAEKAAYHLVTAPETKLSGPLQTAIAEGQVVHHTMSESAIARTITTL
;
A
#
# COMPACT_ATOMS: atom_id res chain seq x y z
N MET A 1 -22.83 15.88 -8.74
CA MET A 1 -21.85 15.82 -7.64
C MET A 1 -21.27 14.40 -7.62
N ALA A 2 -19.95 14.27 -7.61
CA ALA A 2 -19.24 13.02 -7.91
C ALA A 2 -19.47 11.93 -6.86
N SER A 3 -19.94 10.76 -7.29
CA SER A 3 -20.00 9.55 -6.47
C SER A 3 -18.63 8.88 -6.42
N GLY A 4 -18.18 8.55 -5.21
CA GLY A 4 -16.91 7.84 -4.98
C GLY A 4 -16.97 6.43 -5.56
N GLN A 5 -16.19 6.16 -6.61
CA GLN A 5 -16.01 4.81 -7.12
C GLN A 5 -14.52 4.56 -7.41
N GLY A 6 -13.82 4.07 -6.39
CA GLY A 6 -12.49 3.47 -6.50
C GLY A 6 -12.37 2.12 -5.81
N TYR A 7 -13.44 1.62 -5.20
CA TYR A 7 -13.54 0.24 -4.75
C TYR A 7 -14.17 -0.58 -5.86
N VAL A 8 -13.41 -1.52 -6.39
CA VAL A 8 -13.95 -2.58 -7.24
C VAL A 8 -14.78 -3.47 -6.33
N ASP A 9 -16.10 -3.33 -6.41
CA ASP A 9 -17.06 -4.34 -5.98
C ASP A 9 -16.70 -5.62 -6.71
N HIS A 10 -16.13 -6.59 -6.00
CA HIS A 10 -16.24 -8.04 -6.18
C HIS A 10 -15.30 -8.70 -5.15
N ALA A 11 -15.58 -8.49 -3.86
CA ALA A 11 -14.83 -9.07 -2.74
C ALA A 11 -15.40 -10.42 -2.25
N ALA A 12 -16.39 -10.99 -2.93
CA ALA A 12 -17.02 -12.24 -2.53
C ALA A 12 -16.88 -13.31 -3.62
N HIS A 13 -16.49 -14.52 -3.19
CA HIS A 13 -16.36 -15.76 -3.97
C HIS A 13 -15.06 -15.98 -4.73
N TRP A 14 -13.97 -16.14 -3.98
CA TRP A 14 -13.30 -17.44 -3.90
C TRP A 14 -12.97 -17.68 -2.44
N VAL A 15 -13.83 -18.45 -1.76
CA VAL A 15 -13.50 -19.01 -0.45
C VAL A 15 -12.26 -19.85 -0.69
N ASP A 16 -11.14 -19.38 -0.18
CA ASP A 16 -9.89 -20.11 -0.16
C ASP A 16 -10.03 -21.23 0.87
N VAL A 17 -10.70 -22.31 0.44
CA VAL A 17 -10.95 -23.53 1.20
C VAL A 17 -9.64 -24.21 1.66
N LEU A 18 -8.47 -23.68 1.24
CA LEU A 18 -7.15 -24.25 1.50
C LEU A 18 -6.15 -23.30 2.20
N GLY A 19 -6.50 -22.03 2.49
CA GLY A 19 -5.60 -21.08 3.15
C GLY A 19 -4.36 -20.65 2.34
N LEU A 20 -4.50 -20.53 1.02
CA LEU A 20 -3.44 -20.21 0.06
C LEU A 20 -3.05 -18.73 -0.09
N ALA A 21 -3.76 -17.79 0.51
CA ALA A 21 -3.26 -16.42 0.62
C ALA A 21 -3.70 -15.74 1.92
N SER A 22 -2.80 -15.68 2.89
CA SER A 22 -2.95 -14.84 4.08
C SER A 22 -2.23 -13.50 3.88
N HIS A 23 -2.55 -12.51 4.70
CA HIS A 23 -1.76 -11.28 4.83
C HIS A 23 -0.55 -11.49 5.76
N VAL A 24 -0.70 -12.40 6.72
CA VAL A 24 0.28 -12.75 7.76
C VAL A 24 0.30 -14.28 7.99
N LYS A 25 1.36 -14.84 8.55
CA LYS A 25 1.44 -16.27 8.93
C LYS A 25 0.69 -16.57 10.23
N ASN A 26 0.66 -15.63 11.17
CA ASN A 26 -0.06 -15.81 12.43
C ASN A 26 -1.58 -15.92 12.19
N LYS A 27 -2.16 -17.10 12.47
CA LYS A 27 -3.58 -17.40 12.22
C LYS A 27 -4.55 -16.55 13.05
N GLN A 28 -4.19 -16.19 14.29
CA GLN A 28 -5.05 -15.36 15.13
C GLN A 28 -5.07 -13.91 14.62
N LEU A 29 -3.89 -13.38 14.29
CA LEU A 29 -3.77 -12.06 13.68
C LEU A 29 -4.46 -12.00 12.31
N GLN A 30 -4.33 -13.06 11.51
CA GLN A 30 -5.02 -13.19 10.23
C GLN A 30 -6.55 -13.11 10.40
N ARG A 31 -7.13 -13.75 11.42
CA ARG A 31 -8.57 -13.64 11.71
C ARG A 31 -8.99 -12.21 12.06
N GLN A 32 -8.17 -11.49 12.83
CA GLN A 32 -8.44 -10.09 13.15
C GLN A 32 -8.41 -9.23 11.89
N ILE A 33 -7.41 -9.44 11.02
CA ILE A 33 -7.31 -8.76 9.72
C ILE A 33 -8.51 -9.09 8.83
N ASP A 34 -8.95 -10.35 8.76
CA ASP A 34 -10.07 -10.75 7.91
C ASP A 34 -11.40 -10.15 8.37
N ALA A 35 -11.53 -9.79 9.65
CA ALA A 35 -12.68 -9.05 10.18
C ALA A 35 -12.67 -7.56 9.82
N LEU A 36 -11.55 -7.00 9.35
CA LEU A 36 -11.47 -5.60 8.95
C LEU A 36 -12.13 -5.36 7.58
N THR A 37 -12.82 -4.23 7.47
CA THR A 37 -13.29 -3.70 6.18
C THR A 37 -12.10 -3.33 5.27
N PRO A 38 -12.31 -3.25 3.95
CA PRO A 38 -11.27 -2.76 3.04
C PRO A 38 -10.70 -1.39 3.43
N GLN A 39 -11.54 -0.48 3.92
CA GLN A 39 -11.15 0.84 4.38
C GLN A 39 -10.25 0.77 5.62
N GLN A 40 -10.61 -0.06 6.61
CA GLN A 40 -9.79 -0.29 7.80
C GLN A 40 -8.44 -0.93 7.46
N LYS A 41 -8.39 -1.84 6.47
CA LYS A 41 -7.12 -2.40 5.98
C LYS A 41 -6.23 -1.33 5.33
N GLY A 42 -6.84 -0.39 4.59
CA GLY A 42 -6.13 0.79 4.07
C GLY A 42 -5.56 1.65 5.18
N ALA A 43 -6.38 2.01 6.18
CA ALA A 43 -5.96 2.82 7.32
C ALA A 43 -4.86 2.14 8.15
N LEU A 44 -4.97 0.82 8.36
CA LEU A 44 -3.93 0.00 9.00
C LEU A 44 -2.59 0.14 8.27
N GLY A 45 -2.61 -0.02 6.94
CA GLY A 45 -1.41 0.08 6.12
C GLY A 45 -0.78 1.48 6.16
N GLU A 46 -1.61 2.53 6.06
CA GLU A 46 -1.15 3.91 6.16
C GLU A 46 -0.57 4.24 7.53
N SER A 47 -1.20 3.79 8.62
CA SER A 47 -0.70 4.01 9.98
C SER A 47 0.69 3.38 10.18
N ILE A 48 0.87 2.14 9.73
CA ILE A 48 2.18 1.46 9.82
C ILE A 48 3.22 2.18 8.94
N ALA A 49 2.83 2.68 7.77
CA ALA A 49 3.72 3.46 6.93
C ALA A 49 4.11 4.79 7.59
N LYS A 50 3.18 5.50 8.24
CA LYS A 50 3.48 6.71 9.01
C LYS A 50 4.51 6.44 10.10
N ASP A 51 4.36 5.34 10.84
CA ASP A 51 5.35 4.93 11.85
C ASP A 51 6.71 4.60 11.21
N THR A 52 6.70 3.93 10.05
CA THR A 52 7.92 3.53 9.33
C THR A 52 8.71 4.74 8.84
N PHE A 53 8.02 5.80 8.42
CA PHE A 53 8.60 7.03 7.88
C PHE A 53 8.50 8.21 8.86
N ALA A 54 8.35 7.95 10.16
CA ALA A 54 8.20 8.98 11.17
C ALA A 54 9.30 10.06 11.09
N GLY A 55 8.91 11.33 11.20
CA GLY A 55 9.81 12.48 11.10
C GLY A 55 10.29 12.81 9.67
N GLN A 56 9.84 12.09 8.64
CA GLN A 56 10.24 12.30 7.24
C GLN A 56 9.15 12.94 6.37
N PHE A 57 8.00 13.32 6.93
CA PHE A 57 6.90 13.96 6.23
C PHE A 57 6.22 15.00 7.12
N ASP A 58 5.39 15.87 6.54
CA ASP A 58 4.52 16.77 7.29
C ASP A 58 3.34 15.98 7.89
N GLU A 59 3.33 15.77 9.20
CA GLU A 59 2.26 15.04 9.89
C GLU A 59 0.88 15.70 9.77
N ALA A 60 0.82 17.02 9.62
CA ALA A 60 -0.43 17.74 9.43
C ALA A 60 -0.99 17.55 8.01
N ASN A 61 -0.11 17.41 7.01
CA ASN A 61 -0.48 17.27 5.61
C ASN A 61 0.31 16.16 4.91
N PRO A 62 0.12 14.88 5.30
CA PRO A 62 0.96 13.79 4.81
C PRO A 62 0.71 13.46 3.33
N ARG A 63 -0.44 13.83 2.77
CA ARG A 63 -0.85 13.46 1.41
C ARG A 63 -0.64 14.61 0.43
N SER A 64 -0.15 14.30 -0.76
CA SER A 64 -0.11 15.23 -1.89
C SER A 64 -0.94 14.69 -3.06
N SER A 65 -1.28 15.56 -4.00
CA SER A 65 -1.95 15.20 -5.25
C SER A 65 -1.11 15.58 -6.46
N TYR A 66 -1.11 14.74 -7.49
CA TYR A 66 -0.40 15.00 -8.74
C TYR A 66 -1.22 14.58 -9.97
N ALA A 67 -0.90 15.19 -11.12
CA ALA A 67 -1.45 14.81 -12.42
C ALA A 67 -0.62 13.66 -12.99
N ALA A 68 -1.19 12.46 -13.06
CA ALA A 68 -0.47 11.29 -13.55
C ALA A 68 -0.34 11.26 -15.07
N ILE A 69 0.66 10.53 -15.56
CA ILE A 69 0.85 10.24 -16.99
C ILE A 69 -0.34 9.52 -17.63
N SER A 70 -1.15 8.82 -16.84
CA SER A 70 -2.41 8.22 -17.28
C SER A 70 -3.55 9.22 -17.50
N GLY A 71 -3.33 10.51 -17.23
CA GLY A 71 -4.34 11.58 -17.29
C GLY A 71 -5.25 11.64 -16.06
N LYS A 72 -5.00 10.83 -15.03
CA LYS A 72 -5.78 10.81 -13.78
C LYS A 72 -5.12 11.66 -12.71
N THR A 73 -5.90 12.37 -11.92
CA THR A 73 -5.42 12.93 -10.65
C THR A 73 -5.23 11.80 -9.65
N ARG A 74 -4.06 11.75 -9.02
CA ARG A 74 -3.72 10.79 -7.97
C ARG A 74 -3.50 11.50 -6.66
N ILE A 75 -3.72 10.78 -5.56
CA ILE A 75 -3.44 11.21 -4.19
C ILE A 75 -2.55 10.15 -3.59
N THR A 76 -1.43 10.55 -3.00
CA THR A 76 -0.49 9.65 -2.31
C THR A 76 -1.03 9.25 -0.94
N ASP A 77 -0.61 8.10 -0.43
CA ASP A 77 -0.82 7.79 1.00
C ASP A 77 0.08 8.66 1.89
N ILE A 78 1.36 8.82 1.53
CA ILE A 78 2.29 9.75 2.17
C ILE A 78 3.24 10.36 1.12
N THR A 79 3.57 11.64 1.27
CA THR A 79 4.66 12.33 0.56
C THR A 79 5.71 12.74 1.58
N LEU A 80 6.95 12.31 1.37
CA LEU A 80 8.07 12.64 2.23
C LEU A 80 8.61 14.04 1.92
N ASN A 81 9.35 14.61 2.87
CA ASN A 81 9.94 15.96 2.77
C ASN A 81 10.90 16.12 1.57
N ASN A 82 11.46 15.01 1.07
CA ASN A 82 12.30 14.98 -0.13
C ASN A 82 11.52 14.65 -1.42
N GLN A 83 10.18 14.79 -1.40
CA GLN A 83 9.26 14.50 -2.50
C GLN A 83 9.11 13.00 -2.83
N SER A 84 9.73 12.10 -2.08
CA SER A 84 9.49 10.67 -2.26
C SER A 84 8.02 10.33 -1.99
N ILE A 85 7.47 9.44 -2.80
CA ILE A 85 6.08 8.97 -2.68
C ILE A 85 6.08 7.66 -1.91
N VAL A 86 5.21 7.53 -0.91
CA VAL A 86 4.92 6.27 -0.23
C VAL A 86 3.51 5.85 -0.54
N GLU A 87 3.36 4.61 -0.99
CA GLU A 87 2.08 3.96 -1.26
C GLU A 87 2.00 2.65 -0.49
N THR A 88 0.84 2.42 0.12
CA THR A 88 0.58 1.27 0.97
C THR A 88 -0.43 0.36 0.29
N LYS A 89 -0.19 -0.95 0.37
CA LYS A 89 -1.07 -1.97 -0.22
C LYS A 89 -1.20 -3.15 0.74
N PHE A 90 -2.29 -3.14 1.51
CA PHE A 90 -2.64 -4.23 2.41
C PHE A 90 -3.45 -5.32 1.68
N VAL A 91 -2.81 -6.00 0.72
CA VAL A 91 -3.45 -6.96 -0.18
C VAL A 91 -2.71 -8.29 -0.21
N LYS A 92 -3.39 -9.36 -0.63
CA LYS A 92 -2.80 -10.70 -0.75
C LYS A 92 -1.87 -10.84 -1.97
N LYS A 93 -2.15 -10.10 -3.04
CA LYS A 93 -1.36 -10.09 -4.27
C LYS A 93 -1.26 -8.67 -4.81
N GLN A 94 -0.07 -8.26 -5.22
CA GLN A 94 0.17 -6.94 -5.80
C GLN A 94 0.85 -7.08 -7.17
N GLY A 95 0.25 -6.46 -8.18
CA GLY A 95 0.81 -6.35 -9.53
C GLY A 95 1.46 -4.99 -9.79
N LEU A 96 2.20 -4.87 -10.89
CA LEU A 96 2.63 -3.57 -11.42
C LEU A 96 1.47 -2.86 -12.13
N THR A 97 0.56 -2.28 -11.34
CA THR A 97 -0.67 -1.64 -11.83
C THR A 97 -0.39 -0.28 -12.48
N SER A 98 -1.38 0.26 -13.21
CA SER A 98 -1.29 1.62 -13.77
C SER A 98 -1.09 2.68 -12.68
N GLN A 99 -1.71 2.52 -11.50
CA GLN A 99 -1.49 3.42 -10.37
C GLN A 99 -0.03 3.38 -9.86
N LEU A 100 0.57 2.20 -9.74
CA LEU A 100 1.98 2.11 -9.34
C LEU A 100 2.89 2.74 -10.41
N LYS A 101 2.62 2.49 -11.69
CA LYS A 101 3.37 3.09 -12.80
C LYS A 101 3.28 4.61 -12.80
N ASP A 102 2.09 5.16 -12.54
CA ASP A 102 1.87 6.60 -12.39
C ASP A 102 2.75 7.18 -11.27
N GLY A 103 2.77 6.53 -10.10
CA GLY A 103 3.58 6.97 -8.96
C GLY A 103 5.08 6.84 -9.19
N ILE A 104 5.54 5.75 -9.81
CA ILE A 104 6.95 5.56 -10.19
C ILE A 104 7.38 6.66 -11.17
N ALA A 105 6.55 6.97 -12.17
CA ALA A 105 6.83 8.02 -13.13
C ALA A 105 6.90 9.40 -12.46
N GLN A 106 5.99 9.70 -11.53
CA GLN A 106 5.99 10.95 -10.76
C GLN A 106 7.27 11.09 -9.92
N ALA A 107 7.58 10.08 -9.10
CA ALA A 107 8.78 10.11 -8.25
C ALA A 107 10.05 10.27 -9.10
N LYS A 108 10.13 9.58 -10.25
CA LYS A 108 11.25 9.73 -11.19
C LYS A 108 11.35 11.14 -11.76
N ALA A 109 10.23 11.78 -12.11
CA ALA A 109 10.23 13.15 -12.62
C ALA A 109 10.73 14.15 -11.56
N GLU A 110 10.42 13.90 -10.29
CA GLU A 110 10.86 14.69 -9.14
C GLU A 110 12.28 14.33 -8.66
N LYS A 111 12.94 13.36 -9.32
CA LYS A 111 14.24 12.79 -8.88
C LYS A 111 14.19 12.25 -7.44
N ALA A 112 13.03 11.77 -7.02
CA ALA A 112 12.75 11.18 -5.72
C ALA A 112 12.50 9.67 -5.84
N ALA A 113 12.29 9.00 -4.70
CA ALA A 113 12.05 7.56 -4.67
C ALA A 113 10.55 7.23 -4.59
N TYR A 114 10.18 6.08 -5.16
CA TYR A 114 8.85 5.50 -4.99
C TYR A 114 8.94 4.33 -3.99
N HIS A 115 8.33 4.50 -2.82
CA HIS A 115 8.28 3.51 -1.75
C HIS A 115 6.95 2.76 -1.81
N LEU A 116 7.02 1.42 -1.88
CA LEU A 116 5.84 0.55 -1.80
C LEU A 116 5.87 -0.23 -0.49
N VAL A 117 4.86 -0.07 0.36
CA VAL A 117 4.72 -0.82 1.62
C VAL A 117 3.62 -1.87 1.48
N THR A 118 3.93 -3.14 1.72
CA THR A 118 2.95 -4.25 1.61
C THR A 118 2.84 -5.08 2.88
N ALA A 119 1.76 -5.86 2.99
CA ALA A 119 1.63 -6.86 4.05
C ALA A 119 2.72 -7.96 3.93
N PRO A 120 3.05 -8.67 5.03
CA PRO A 120 4.13 -9.67 5.08
C PRO A 120 4.09 -10.70 3.97
N GLU A 121 2.91 -11.27 3.74
CA GLU A 121 2.74 -12.39 2.82
C GLU A 121 2.17 -11.95 1.45
N THR A 122 2.23 -10.65 1.13
CA THR A 122 1.78 -10.13 -0.17
C THR A 122 2.61 -10.73 -1.30
N LYS A 123 1.96 -11.50 -2.18
CA LYS A 123 2.59 -12.08 -3.38
C LYS A 123 2.77 -11.00 -4.45
N LEU A 124 4.01 -10.67 -4.79
CA LEU A 124 4.33 -9.70 -5.83
C LEU A 124 4.37 -10.37 -7.21
N SER A 125 3.80 -9.72 -8.24
CA SER A 125 3.93 -10.20 -9.62
C SER A 125 5.38 -10.09 -10.13
N GLY A 126 5.77 -10.95 -11.09
CA GLY A 126 7.08 -10.89 -11.74
C GLY A 126 7.49 -9.49 -12.22
N PRO A 127 6.64 -8.75 -12.98
CA PRO A 127 6.97 -7.39 -13.41
C PRO A 127 7.23 -6.40 -12.26
N LEU A 128 6.53 -6.55 -11.14
CA LEU A 128 6.76 -5.71 -9.96
C LEU A 128 8.08 -6.08 -9.26
N GLN A 129 8.41 -7.37 -9.19
CA GLN A 129 9.70 -7.83 -8.67
C GLN A 129 10.86 -7.31 -9.55
N THR A 130 10.71 -7.30 -10.87
CA THR A 130 11.68 -6.70 -11.79
C THR A 130 11.87 -5.21 -11.51
N ALA A 131 10.79 -4.44 -11.37
CA ALA A 131 10.88 -3.01 -11.05
C ALA A 131 11.59 -2.74 -9.71
N ILE A 132 11.40 -3.61 -8.71
CA ILE A 132 12.13 -3.55 -7.43
C ILE A 132 13.63 -3.86 -7.65
N ALA A 133 13.95 -4.93 -8.38
CA ALA A 133 15.33 -5.32 -8.67
C ALA A 133 16.10 -4.26 -9.48
N GLU A 134 15.41 -3.53 -10.35
CA GLU A 134 15.96 -2.39 -11.11
C GLU A 134 16.05 -1.09 -10.31
N GLY A 135 15.64 -1.09 -9.03
CA GLY A 135 15.68 0.08 -8.16
C GLY A 135 14.61 1.14 -8.47
N GLN A 136 13.61 0.84 -9.30
CA GLN A 136 12.50 1.75 -9.59
C GLN A 136 11.51 1.85 -8.43
N VAL A 137 11.47 0.82 -7.57
CA VAL A 137 10.61 0.73 -6.39
C VAL A 137 11.44 0.33 -5.19
N VAL A 138 11.39 1.12 -4.12
CA VAL A 138 11.91 0.75 -2.82
C VAL A 138 10.80 0.00 -2.07
N HIS A 139 10.91 -1.33 -1.98
CA HIS A 139 9.88 -2.15 -1.36
C HIS A 139 10.12 -2.35 0.14
N HIS A 140 9.06 -2.15 0.92
CA HIS A 140 9.01 -2.34 2.36
C HIS A 140 7.96 -3.38 2.68
N THR A 141 8.28 -4.29 3.59
CA THR A 141 7.33 -5.28 4.09
C THR A 141 6.99 -4.96 5.53
N MET A 142 5.70 -4.80 5.82
CA MET A 142 5.22 -4.61 7.19
C MET A 142 5.61 -5.81 8.03
N SER A 143 5.85 -5.62 9.33
CA SER A 143 6.05 -6.75 10.26
C SER A 143 4.73 -7.16 10.89
N GLU A 144 4.58 -8.45 11.21
CA GLU A 144 3.43 -8.93 11.97
C GLU A 144 3.30 -8.24 13.33
N SER A 145 4.42 -7.87 13.96
CA SER A 145 4.39 -7.15 15.24
C SER A 145 3.86 -5.72 15.09
N ALA A 146 4.23 -5.01 14.02
CA ALA A 146 3.65 -3.69 13.72
C ALA A 146 2.15 -3.79 13.44
N ILE A 147 1.73 -4.81 12.70
CA ILE A 147 0.32 -5.07 12.43
C ILE A 147 -0.44 -5.37 13.73
N ALA A 148 0.09 -6.26 14.58
CA ALA A 148 -0.53 -6.64 15.85
C ALA A 148 -0.65 -5.46 16.82
N ARG A 149 0.33 -4.53 16.84
CA ARG A 149 0.23 -3.31 17.65
C ARG A 149 -0.86 -2.38 17.09
N THR A 150 -0.82 -2.10 15.79
CA THR A 150 -1.67 -1.08 15.16
C THR A 150 -3.14 -1.52 15.06
N ILE A 151 -3.41 -2.81 14.87
CA ILE A 151 -4.79 -3.30 14.76
C ILE A 151 -5.58 -3.12 16.06
N THR A 152 -4.91 -3.01 17.20
CA THR A 152 -5.55 -2.78 18.51
C THR A 152 -5.99 -1.33 18.73
N THR A 153 -5.56 -0.42 17.86
CA THR A 153 -5.84 1.02 17.94
C THR A 153 -6.76 1.52 16.82
N LEU A 154 -7.28 0.63 15.97
CA LEU A 154 -8.26 0.90 14.91
C LEU A 154 -9.69 0.90 15.43
#